data_AF-A0A0F9L4K2-F1
#
_entry.id   AF-A0A0F9L4K2-F1
#
_cell.length_a   1.000
_cell.length_b   1.000
_cell.length_c   1.000
_cell.angle_alpha   90.00
_cell.angle_beta   90.00
_cell.angle_gamma   90.00
#
_symmetry.space_group_name_H-M   'P 1'
#
loop_
_entity.id
_entity.type
_entity.pdbx_description
1 polymer ?
#
loop_
_entity_poly.entity_id
_entity_poly.type
_entity_poly.pdbx_seq_one_letter_code
_entity_poly.pdbx_strand_id
1 'polypeptide(L)'
;QPSVFDMYVNAGSNAVKILQRLLGQMGFQVVVDGVLGPQSFAAAFAAYEKAPTQMVDAYGIARRNYYFNLADRRPPSRKYARTNSGKKGGWIRRAEEFITPKYHLSQGEFQKRVAAWG
;
A
#
# COMPACT_ATOMS: atom_id res chain seq x y z
N GLN A 1 -3.20 11.90 8.93
CA GLN A 1 -3.36 12.24 7.49
C GLN A 1 -4.10 11.10 6.79
N PRO A 2 -4.97 11.34 5.79
CA PRO A 2 -5.65 10.26 5.07
C PRO A 2 -4.68 9.50 4.13
N SER A 3 -4.60 8.18 4.27
CA SER A 3 -3.60 7.34 3.59
C SER A 3 -3.75 7.28 2.07
N VAL A 4 -4.99 7.21 1.56
CA VAL A 4 -5.28 7.20 0.12
C VAL A 4 -4.92 8.54 -0.52
N PHE A 5 -5.28 9.66 0.13
CA PHE A 5 -4.96 10.99 -0.36
C PHE A 5 -3.44 11.23 -0.41
N ASP A 6 -2.71 10.85 0.65
CA ASP A 6 -1.25 10.90 0.64
C ASP A 6 -0.66 10.08 -0.52
N MET A 7 -1.16 8.87 -0.72
CA MET A 7 -0.70 8.03 -1.82
C MET A 7 -1.05 8.62 -3.18
N TYR A 8 -2.21 9.27 -3.33
CA TYR A 8 -2.62 9.92 -4.57
C TYR A 8 -1.68 11.06 -4.95
N VAL A 9 -1.26 11.90 -3.98
CA VAL A 9 -0.24 12.93 -4.21
C VAL A 9 1.09 12.33 -4.67
N ASN A 10 1.45 11.14 -4.17
CA ASN A 10 2.72 10.48 -4.51
C ASN A 10 2.69 9.64 -5.80
N ALA A 11 1.52 9.11 -6.21
CA ALA A 11 1.44 8.07 -7.23
C ALA A 11 0.21 8.18 -8.17
N GLY A 12 -0.58 9.25 -8.04
CA GLY A 12 -1.75 9.53 -8.89
C GLY A 12 -2.75 8.38 -8.92
N SER A 13 -3.21 8.03 -10.12
CA SER A 13 -4.22 6.98 -10.36
C SER A 13 -3.82 5.61 -9.81
N ASN A 14 -2.54 5.34 -9.53
CA ASN A 14 -2.13 4.09 -8.88
C ASN A 14 -2.67 3.97 -7.45
N ALA A 15 -2.85 5.08 -6.73
CA ALA A 15 -3.49 5.07 -5.42
C ALA A 15 -4.92 4.50 -5.51
N VAL A 16 -5.68 4.94 -6.52
CA VAL A 16 -7.04 4.47 -6.77
C VAL A 16 -7.03 3.01 -7.22
N LYS A 17 -6.09 2.60 -8.09
CA LYS A 17 -5.96 1.20 -8.51
C LYS A 17 -5.61 0.26 -7.36
N ILE A 18 -4.83 0.72 -6.38
CA ILE A 18 -4.55 -0.07 -5.17
C ILE A 18 -5.83 -0.25 -4.35
N LEU A 19 -6.61 0.82 -4.16
CA LEU A 19 -7.88 0.77 -3.46
C LEU A 19 -8.87 -0.16 -4.15
N GLN A 20 -9.04 -0.02 -5.47
CA GLN A 20 -9.96 -0.86 -6.26
C GLN A 20 -9.58 -2.34 -6.19
N ARG A 21 -8.30 -2.69 -6.31
CA ARG A 21 -7.85 -4.09 -6.15
C ARG A 21 -8.14 -4.62 -4.75
N LEU A 22 -7.91 -3.81 -3.72
CA LEU A 22 -8.20 -4.20 -2.34
C LEU A 22 -9.70 -4.45 -2.13
N LEU A 23 -10.55 -3.56 -2.65
CA LEU A 23 -12.00 -3.73 -2.60
C LEU A 23 -12.46 -5.01 -3.34
N GLY A 24 -11.87 -5.29 -4.51
CA GLY A 24 -12.10 -6.55 -5.22
C GLY A 24 -11.71 -7.78 -4.40
N GLN A 25 -10.57 -7.74 -3.69
CA GLN A 25 -10.14 -8.81 -2.78
C GLN A 25 -11.09 -8.97 -1.57
N MET A 26 -11.75 -7.91 -1.15
CA MET A 26 -12.79 -7.92 -0.11
C MET A 26 -14.17 -8.36 -0.63
N GLY A 27 -14.27 -8.73 -1.92
CA GLY A 27 -15.50 -9.23 -2.54
C GLY A 27 -16.42 -8.14 -3.13
N PHE A 28 -16.00 -6.87 -3.12
CA PHE A 28 -16.78 -5.81 -3.76
C PHE A 28 -16.61 -5.85 -5.27
N GLN A 29 -17.71 -5.67 -6.00
CA GLN A 29 -17.70 -5.56 -7.45
C GLN A 29 -17.21 -4.16 -7.85
N VAL A 30 -15.96 -4.06 -8.31
CA VAL A 30 -15.33 -2.81 -8.77
C VAL A 30 -14.44 -3.07 -9.98
N VAL A 31 -14.37 -2.10 -10.89
CA VAL A 31 -13.40 -2.08 -12.00
C VAL A 31 -12.09 -1.46 -11.51
N VAL A 32 -10.95 -1.98 -11.98
CA VAL A 32 -9.61 -1.46 -11.66
C VAL A 32 -9.11 -0.54 -12.78
N ASP A 33 -9.75 0.61 -12.93
CA ASP A 33 -9.41 1.62 -13.96
C ASP A 33 -8.55 2.77 -13.44
N GLY A 34 -8.48 2.95 -12.11
CA GLY A 34 -7.81 4.07 -11.46
C GLY A 34 -8.64 5.36 -11.41
N VAL A 35 -9.93 5.28 -11.71
CA VAL A 35 -10.90 6.39 -11.65
C VAL A 35 -11.80 6.20 -10.43
N LEU A 36 -11.87 7.21 -9.56
CA LEU A 36 -12.74 7.18 -8.39
C LEU A 36 -14.17 7.61 -8.77
N GLY A 37 -14.89 6.72 -9.46
CA GLY A 37 -16.30 6.92 -9.81
C GLY A 37 -17.28 6.44 -8.71
N PRO A 38 -18.60 6.61 -8.92
CA PRO A 38 -19.63 6.27 -7.93
C PRO A 38 -19.56 4.83 -7.41
N GLN A 39 -19.24 3.85 -8.28
CA GLN A 39 -19.08 2.45 -7.89
C GLN A 39 -17.92 2.25 -6.91
N SER A 40 -16.75 2.84 -7.21
CA SER A 40 -15.58 2.74 -6.33
C SER A 40 -15.82 3.46 -5.01
N PHE A 41 -16.53 4.60 -5.03
CA PHE A 41 -16.92 5.33 -3.83
C PHE A 41 -17.85 4.50 -2.94
N ALA A 42 -18.93 3.94 -3.51
CA ALA A 42 -19.89 3.13 -2.77
C ALA A 42 -19.25 1.89 -2.14
N ALA A 43 -18.37 1.20 -2.89
CA ALA A 43 -17.62 0.06 -2.37
C ALA A 43 -16.65 0.46 -1.25
N ALA A 44 -15.91 1.56 -1.43
CA ALA A 44 -15.01 2.08 -0.40
C ALA A 44 -15.76 2.47 0.88
N PHE A 45 -16.91 3.13 0.74
CA PHE A 45 -17.76 3.51 1.86
C PHE A 45 -18.29 2.26 2.59
N ALA A 46 -18.86 1.29 1.86
CA ALA A 46 -19.39 0.06 2.44
C ALA A 46 -18.30 -0.80 3.11
N ALA A 47 -17.08 -0.82 2.58
CA ALA A 47 -15.94 -1.48 3.22
C ALA A 47 -15.53 -0.75 4.51
N TYR A 48 -15.48 0.58 4.48
CA TYR A 48 -15.09 1.40 5.62
C TYR A 48 -16.09 1.29 6.76
N GLU A 49 -17.40 1.38 6.50
CA GLU A 49 -18.46 1.25 7.51
C GLU A 49 -18.38 -0.08 8.31
N LYS A 50 -17.97 -1.17 7.65
CA LYS A 50 -17.84 -2.48 8.29
C LYS A 50 -16.65 -2.57 9.23
N ALA A 51 -15.52 -1.95 8.87
CA ALA A 51 -14.27 -2.11 9.59
C ALA A 51 -13.31 -0.93 9.33
N PRO A 52 -13.57 0.26 9.93
CA PRO A 52 -12.84 1.49 9.61
C PRO A 52 -11.33 1.36 9.79
N THR A 53 -10.88 0.88 10.95
CA THR A 53 -9.47 0.72 11.29
C THR A 53 -8.78 -0.30 10.38
N GLN A 54 -9.44 -1.45 10.17
CA GLN A 54 -8.91 -2.52 9.33
C GLN A 54 -8.82 -2.10 7.87
N MET A 55 -9.74 -1.27 7.39
CA MET A 55 -9.69 -0.73 6.02
C MET A 55 -8.48 0.18 5.82
N VAL A 56 -8.17 1.03 6.81
CA VAL A 56 -6.96 1.89 6.79
C VAL A 56 -5.69 1.04 6.81
N ASP A 57 -5.62 0.06 7.71
CA ASP A 57 -4.50 -0.88 7.81
C ASP A 57 -4.30 -1.65 6.50
N ALA A 58 -5.38 -2.20 5.95
CA ALA A 58 -5.35 -3.00 4.73
C ALA A 58 -4.88 -2.17 3.52
N TYR A 59 -5.33 -0.93 3.39
CA TYR A 59 -4.85 -0.04 2.33
C TYR A 59 -3.37 0.32 2.53
N GLY A 60 -2.93 0.60 3.75
CA GLY A 60 -1.51 0.85 4.05
C GLY A 60 -0.62 -0.35 3.70
N ILE A 61 -1.05 -1.57 4.02
CA ILE A 61 -0.37 -2.81 3.66
C ILE A 61 -0.34 -2.99 2.13
N ALA A 62 -1.47 -2.76 1.45
CA ALA A 62 -1.55 -2.84 0.00
C ALA A 62 -0.61 -1.84 -0.70
N ARG A 63 -0.50 -0.60 -0.17
CA ARG A 63 0.48 0.40 -0.61
C ARG A 63 1.92 -0.07 -0.39
N ARG A 64 2.25 -0.60 0.79
CA ARG A 64 3.58 -1.15 1.09
C ARG A 64 3.96 -2.26 0.10
N ASN A 65 3.02 -3.17 -0.16
CA ASN A 65 3.21 -4.27 -1.11
C ASN A 65 3.37 -3.76 -2.55
N TYR A 66 2.64 -2.72 -2.96
CA TYR A 66 2.84 -2.06 -4.24
C TYR A 66 4.27 -1.54 -4.40
N TYR A 67 4.82 -0.88 -3.39
CA TYR A 67 6.20 -0.38 -3.44
C TYR A 67 7.23 -1.50 -3.54
N PHE A 68 7.03 -2.60 -2.79
CA PHE A 68 7.90 -3.75 -2.93
C PHE A 68 7.83 -4.37 -4.33
N ASN A 69 6.63 -4.59 -4.87
CA ASN A 69 6.43 -5.13 -6.21
C ASN A 69 7.08 -4.24 -7.29
N LEU A 70 7.05 -2.93 -7.12
CA LEU A 70 7.73 -1.99 -8.00
C LEU A 70 9.26 -2.13 -7.91
N ALA A 71 9.80 -2.22 -6.70
CA ALA A 71 11.23 -2.39 -6.46
C ALA A 71 11.78 -3.77 -6.88
N ASP A 72 10.94 -4.81 -6.83
CA ASP A 72 11.26 -6.14 -7.36
C ASP A 72 11.51 -6.06 -8.87
N ARG A 73 10.61 -5.37 -9.60
CA ARG A 73 10.64 -5.24 -11.07
C ARG A 73 11.63 -4.18 -11.57
N ARG A 74 11.93 -3.17 -10.76
CA ARG A 74 12.81 -2.05 -11.13
C ARG A 74 13.94 -1.89 -10.11
N PRO A 75 15.11 -2.52 -10.33
CA PRO A 75 16.24 -2.43 -9.40
C PRO A 75 16.65 -0.99 -9.00
N PRO A 76 16.64 0.01 -9.91
CA PRO A 76 16.92 1.40 -9.53
C PRO A 76 15.95 2.00 -8.50
N SER A 77 14.73 1.45 -8.35
CA SER A 77 13.75 1.88 -7.37
C SER A 77 14.00 1.32 -5.96
N ARG A 78 14.86 0.30 -5.80
CA ARG A 78 15.16 -0.32 -4.51
C ARG A 78 15.71 0.68 -3.48
N LYS A 79 16.43 1.72 -3.93
CA LYS A 79 16.93 2.81 -3.08
C LYS A 79 15.83 3.55 -2.29
N TYR A 80 14.59 3.52 -2.77
CA TYR A 80 13.46 4.13 -2.06
C TYR A 80 12.82 3.19 -1.03
N ALA A 81 12.98 1.87 -1.21
CA ALA A 81 12.42 0.84 -0.35
C ALA A 81 13.42 0.32 0.71
N ARG A 82 14.74 0.39 0.44
CA ARG A 82 15.84 -0.08 1.30
C ARG A 82 16.99 0.94 1.33
N THR A 83 17.53 1.23 2.52
CA THR A 83 18.74 2.06 2.68
C THR A 83 20.02 1.26 2.40
N ASN A 84 21.16 1.93 2.22
CA ASN A 84 22.46 1.24 2.07
C ASN A 84 22.83 0.40 3.31
N SER A 85 22.38 0.79 4.50
CA SER A 85 22.52 0.02 5.75
C SER A 85 21.52 -1.13 5.89
N GLY A 86 20.77 -1.45 4.83
CA GLY A 86 19.76 -2.50 4.82
C GLY A 86 18.49 -2.17 5.61
N LYS A 87 18.29 -0.94 6.12
CA LYS A 87 17.08 -0.58 6.86
C LYS A 87 15.93 -0.23 5.90
N LYS A 88 14.72 -0.10 6.45
CA LYS A 88 13.53 0.35 5.69
C LYS A 88 13.76 1.72 5.07
N GLY A 89 13.59 1.80 3.75
CA GLY A 89 13.60 3.04 2.98
C GLY A 89 12.35 3.89 3.22
N GLY A 90 12.35 5.10 2.66
CA GLY A 90 11.29 6.09 2.86
C GLY A 90 9.90 5.60 2.44
N TRP A 91 9.80 4.83 1.34
CA TRP A 91 8.52 4.27 0.88
C TRP A 91 7.87 3.35 1.91
N ILE A 92 8.67 2.50 2.57
CA ILE A 92 8.17 1.52 3.52
C ILE A 92 7.80 2.20 4.83
N ARG A 93 8.66 3.10 5.32
CA ARG A 93 8.39 3.87 6.55
C ARG A 93 7.11 4.71 6.40
N ARG A 94 6.97 5.42 5.29
CA ARG A 94 5.77 6.24 5.02
C ARG A 94 4.51 5.41 4.89
N ALA A 95 4.57 4.22 4.30
CA ALA A 95 3.40 3.34 4.26
C ALA A 95 3.00 2.88 5.68
N GLU A 96 3.97 2.56 6.52
CA GLU A 96 3.75 2.07 7.88
C GLU A 96 3.27 3.15 8.86
N GLU A 97 3.48 4.45 8.58
CA GLU A 97 2.87 5.56 9.36
C GLU A 97 1.33 5.49 9.42
N PHE A 98 0.69 4.82 8.45
CA PHE A 98 -0.76 4.64 8.39
C PHE A 98 -1.23 3.27 8.88
N ILE A 99 -0.31 2.39 9.27
CA ILE A 99 -0.59 1.00 9.63
C ILE A 99 -0.42 0.87 11.14
N THR A 100 -1.33 0.15 11.79
CA THR A 100 -1.21 -0.23 13.20
C THR A 100 0.14 -0.95 13.43
N PRO A 101 0.90 -0.61 14.49
CA PRO A 101 2.26 -1.13 14.72
C PRO A 101 2.39 -2.66 14.64
N LYS A 102 1.35 -3.40 15.04
CA LYS A 102 1.34 -4.87 14.98
C LYS A 102 1.50 -5.47 13.57
N TYR A 103 1.25 -4.70 12.52
CA TYR A 103 1.42 -5.12 11.12
C TYR A 103 2.67 -4.53 10.45
N HIS A 104 3.48 -3.77 11.19
CA HIS A 104 4.77 -3.30 10.70
C HIS A 104 5.71 -4.50 10.55
N LEU A 105 6.56 -4.48 9.53
CA LEU A 105 7.60 -5.50 9.44
C LEU A 105 8.63 -5.27 10.54
N SER A 106 8.99 -6.28 11.32
CA SER A 106 10.24 -6.23 12.08
C SER A 106 11.43 -6.05 11.13
N GLN A 107 12.59 -5.67 11.67
CA GLN A 107 13.81 -5.60 10.87
C GLN A 107 14.13 -6.94 10.21
N GLY A 108 13.92 -8.07 10.91
CA GLY A 108 14.15 -9.41 10.38
C GLY A 108 13.18 -9.78 9.25
N GLU A 109 11.89 -9.49 9.39
CA GLU A 109 10.91 -9.70 8.32
C GLU A 109 11.18 -8.80 7.11
N PHE A 110 11.61 -7.56 7.34
CA PHE A 110 12.03 -6.67 6.26
C PHE A 110 13.22 -7.24 5.49
N GLN A 111 14.27 -7.72 6.18
CA GLN A 111 15.41 -8.38 5.53
C GLN A 111 14.98 -9.57 4.70
N LYS A 112 14.14 -10.45 5.27
CA LYS A 112 13.59 -11.61 4.55
C LYS A 112 12.85 -11.17 3.29
N ARG A 113 12.04 -10.10 3.36
CA ARG A 113 11.29 -9.58 2.21
C ARG A 113 12.18 -9.07 1.09
N VAL A 114 13.36 -8.53 1.40
CA VAL A 114 14.27 -7.92 0.42
C VAL A 114 15.49 -8.79 0.08
N ALA A 115 15.56 -10.01 0.61
CA ALA A 115 16.74 -10.88 0.48
C ALA A 115 17.11 -11.18 -0.99
N ALA A 116 16.12 -11.25 -1.89
CA ALA A 116 16.34 -11.49 -3.31
C ALA A 116 16.97 -10.31 -4.07
N TRP A 117 17.17 -9.15 -3.43
CA TRP A 117 17.68 -7.95 -4.09
C TRP A 117 19.22 -7.85 -4.13
N GLY A 118 19.94 -8.71 -3.42
CA GLY A 118 21.36 -8.53 -3.10
C GLY A 118 21.50 -7.48 -2.00
#